data_AF-A0A2L2XBY9-F1
#
_entry.id   AF-A0A2L2XBY9-F1
#
_cell.length_a   1.000
_cell.length_b   1.000
_cell.length_c   1.000
_cell.angle_alpha   90.00
_cell.angle_beta   90.00
_cell.angle_gamma   90.00
#
_symmetry.space_group_name_H-M   'P 1'
#
loop_
_entity.id
_entity.type
_entity.pdbx_description
1 polymer ?
#
loop_
_entity_poly.entity_id
_entity_poly.type
_entity_poly.pdbx_seq_one_letter_code
_entity_poly.pdbx_strand_id
1 'polypeptide(L)' 'MQPYQAFGVDYSYVSKKDALLKLSADTVIPYPPCSGVLFPGEAIQEWHLNYLQEDVKILKV' A
#
# COMPACT_ATOMS: atom_id res chain seq x y z
N MET A 1 7.04 3.13 8.13
CA MET A 1 7.56 4.49 7.86
C MET A 1 6.43 5.49 8.13
N GLN A 2 6.71 6.72 8.56
CA GLN A 2 5.62 7.69 8.79
C GLN A 2 5.03 8.18 7.46
N PRO A 3 3.72 8.46 7.35
CA PRO A 3 3.10 8.86 6.08
C PRO A 3 3.75 10.09 5.43
N TYR A 4 4.18 11.08 6.22
CA TYR A 4 4.85 12.28 5.69
C TYR A 4 6.19 11.95 5.01
N GLN A 5 6.87 10.89 5.43
CA GLN A 5 8.12 10.44 4.84
C GLN A 5 7.87 9.68 3.54
N ALA A 6 6.76 8.93 3.46
CA ALA A 6 6.36 8.19 2.25
C ALA A 6 6.05 9.09 1.06
N PHE A 7 5.52 10.29 1.31
CA PHE A 7 5.07 11.21 0.27
C PHE A 7 6.17 11.64 -0.72
N GLY A 8 7.41 11.77 -0.25
CA GLY A 8 8.55 12.23 -1.07
C GLY A 8 9.43 11.12 -1.65
N VAL A 9 9.03 9.85 -1.48
CA VAL A 9 9.83 8.69 -1.87
C VAL A 9 9.38 8.18 -3.23
N ASP A 10 10.33 7.80 -4.07
CA ASP A 10 10.06 7.20 -5.38
C ASP A 10 9.22 5.91 -5.24
N TYR A 11 8.42 5.62 -6.25
CA TYR A 11 7.51 4.47 -6.25
C TYR A 11 7.60 3.63 -7.53
N SER A 12 7.08 2.41 -7.45
CA SER A 12 6.83 1.52 -8.60
C SER A 12 5.50 0.81 -8.43
N TYR A 13 4.92 0.40 -9.55
CA TYR A 13 3.81 -0.56 -9.55
C TYR A 13 4.36 -1.98 -9.54
N VAL A 14 3.75 -2.84 -8.74
CA VAL A 14 4.02 -4.28 -8.71
C VAL A 14 2.71 -5.04 -8.71
N SER A 15 2.76 -6.30 -9.14
CA SER A 15 1.58 -7.16 -9.00
C SER A 15 1.25 -7.36 -7.52
N LYS A 16 -0.03 -7.54 -7.20
CA LYS A 16 -0.54 -7.88 -5.87
C LYS A 16 0.18 -9.07 -5.25
N LYS A 17 0.57 -10.06 -6.07
CA LYS A 17 1.30 -11.25 -5.62
C LYS A 17 2.72 -10.92 -5.12
N ASP A 18 3.30 -9.85 -5.66
CA ASP A 18 4.64 -9.39 -5.30
C ASP A 18 4.62 -8.24 -4.28
N ALA A 19 3.45 -7.89 -3.74
CA ALA A 19 3.29 -6.71 -2.87
C ALA A 19 3.56 -7.01 -1.38
N LEU A 20 3.53 -8.28 -0.98
CA LEU A 20 3.65 -8.68 0.43
C LEU A 20 4.96 -8.18 1.05
N LEU A 21 4.87 -7.66 2.28
CA LEU A 21 5.95 -7.04 3.08
C LEU A 21 6.57 -5.77 2.49
N LYS A 22 6.09 -5.25 1.35
CA LYS A 22 6.55 -3.98 0.79
C LYS A 22 5.80 -2.80 1.40
N LEU A 23 6.38 -1.60 1.34
CA LEU A 23 5.73 -0.41 1.85
C LEU A 23 4.75 0.16 0.83
N SER A 24 3.52 0.43 1.24
CA SER A 24 2.52 1.09 0.41
C SER A 24 2.93 2.52 0.09
N ALA A 25 2.75 2.94 -1.16
CA ALA A 25 2.87 4.33 -1.56
C ALA A 25 1.55 5.10 -1.42
N ASP A 26 0.41 4.39 -1.48
CA ASP A 26 -0.93 4.99 -1.49
C ASP A 26 -1.76 4.54 -0.28
N THR A 27 -2.83 5.29 -0.01
CA THR A 27 -3.88 4.91 0.96
C THR A 27 -4.91 3.99 0.29
N VAL A 28 -5.31 2.93 0.98
CA VAL A 28 -6.39 2.01 0.55
C VAL A 28 -7.59 2.18 1.47
N ILE A 29 -8.70 2.63 0.90
CA ILE A 29 -9.97 2.85 1.60
C ILE A 29 -11.07 2.10 0.83
N PRO A 30 -11.38 0.84 1.19
CA PRO A 30 -12.43 0.10 0.53
C PRO A 30 -13.83 0.63 0.89
N TYR A 31 -14.75 0.48 -0.06
CA TYR A 31 -16.16 0.77 0.10
C TYR A 31 -16.97 -0.53 0.08
N PRO A 32 -17.82 -0.82 1.09
CA PRO A 32 -17.88 -0.26 2.46
C PRO A 32 -16.79 -0.86 3.40
N PRO A 33 -16.52 -0.31 4.61
CA PRO A 33 -17.19 0.78 5.34
C PRO A 33 -16.50 2.16 5.23
N CYS A 34 -15.68 2.41 4.20
CA CYS A 34 -14.96 3.67 4.02
C CYS A 34 -13.92 3.95 5.11
N SER A 35 -13.37 2.90 5.73
CA SER A 35 -12.30 3.00 6.73
C SER A 35 -10.94 2.73 6.08
N GLY A 36 -9.90 3.42 6.55
CA GLY A 36 -8.54 3.23 6.08
C GLY A 36 -8.02 1.85 6.45
N VAL A 37 -7.74 1.03 5.44
CA VAL A 37 -7.17 -0.32 5.59
C VAL A 37 -5.65 -0.30 5.51
N LEU A 38 -5.10 0.61 4.72
CA LEU A 38 -3.66 0.75 4.52
C LEU A 38 -3.33 2.22 4.24
N PHE A 39 -2.27 2.74 4.85
CA PHE A 39 -1.78 4.10 4.67
C PHE A 39 -0.36 4.11 4.07
N PRO A 40 0.07 5.22 3.44
CA PRO A 40 1.41 5.35 2.89
C PRO A 40 2.49 5.11 3.95
N GLY A 41 3.50 4.31 3.60
CA GLY A 41 4.59 3.93 4.49
C GLY A 41 4.28 2.76 5.43
N GLU A 42 3.06 2.22 5.43
CA GLU A 42 2.72 0.96 6.09
C GLU A 42 3.15 -0.25 5.26
N ALA A 43 3.50 -1.33 5.95
CA ALA A 43 3.88 -2.58 5.29
C ALA A 43 2.64 -3.38 4.89
N ILE A 44 2.61 -3.85 3.64
CA ILE A 44 1.53 -4.67 3.12
C ILE A 44 1.61 -6.06 3.73
N GLN A 45 0.74 -6.32 4.71
CA GLN A 45 0.47 -7.64 5.28
C GLN A 45 -0.52 -8.45 4.43
N GLU A 46 -0.55 -9.77 4.66
CA GLU A 46 -1.35 -10.74 3.90
C GLU A 46 -2.85 -10.39 3.88
N TRP A 47 -3.40 -9.94 5.00
CA TRP A 47 -4.82 -9.60 5.09
C TRP A 47 -5.21 -8.36 4.26
N HIS A 48 -4.27 -7.43 4.00
CA HIS A 48 -4.53 -6.27 3.15
C HIS A 48 -4.74 -6.70 1.70
N LEU A 49 -4.12 -7.81 1.25
CA LEU A 49 -4.21 -8.27 -0.13
C LEU A 49 -5.67 -8.44 -0.57
N ASN A 50 -6.58 -8.81 0.34
CA ASN A 50 -8.00 -8.94 0.04
C ASN A 50 -8.66 -7.65 -0.47
N TYR A 51 -8.08 -6.49 -0.17
CA TYR A 51 -8.59 -5.17 -0.54
C TYR A 51 -7.76 -4.46 -1.62
N LEU A 52 -6.62 -5.04 -2.02
CA LEU A 52 -5.76 -4.48 -3.05
C LEU A 52 -6.24 -4.83 -4.46
N GLN A 53 -6.04 -3.87 -5.36
CA GLN A 53 -6.15 -4.08 -6.81
C GLN A 53 -5.01 -4.99 -7.31
N GLU A 54 -5.10 -5.44 -8.57
CA GLU A 54 -4.07 -6.29 -9.17
C GLU A 54 -2.70 -5.60 -9.28
N ASP A 55 -2.70 -4.30 -9.59
CA ASP A 55 -1.49 -3.48 -9.59
C ASP A 55 -1.45 -2.60 -8.35
N VAL A 56 -0.34 -2.67 -7.60
CA VAL A 56 -0.16 -2.00 -6.31
C VAL A 56 1.03 -1.06 -6.39
N LYS A 57 0.84 0.19 -5.96
CA LYS A 57 1.91 1.19 -5.90
C LYS A 57 2.67 1.04 -4.58
N ILE A 58 3.95 0.72 -4.68
CA ILE A 58 4.85 0.52 -3.54
C ILE A 58 5.98 1.55 -3.57
N LEU A 59 6.57 1.81 -2.41
CA LEU A 59 7.76 2.64 -2.32
C LEU A 59 9.01 1.86 -2.75
N LYS A 60 9.93 2.55 -3.45
CA LYS A 60 11.25 2.04 -3.82
C LYS A 60 12.24 2.37 -2.71
N VAL A 61 12.23 1.56 -1.65
CA VAL A 61 13.15 1.67 -0.50
C VAL A 61 13.80 0.33 -0.19
#